data_AF-A0A944Q7P8-F1
#
_entry.id   AF-A0A944Q7P8-F1
#
_cell.length_a   1.000
_cell.length_b   1.000
_cell.length_c   1.000
_cell.angle_alpha   90.00
_cell.angle_beta   90.00
_cell.angle_gamma   90.00
#
_symmetry.space_group_name_H-M   'P 1'
#
loop_
_entity.id
_entity.type
_entity.pdbx_description
1 polymer ?
#
loop_
_entity_poly.entity_id
_entity_poly.type
_entity_poly.pdbx_seq_one_letter_code
_entity_poly.pdbx_strand_id
1 'polypeptide(L)'
;MTELLSPTVTTPPPVHPWDLDDVPELEFDPFLARQLREEPVSRIRLPYSTGHAWLVTRYEDVRLVTSDPRFSRTAVAGKDVTRMTPHQIAANEAVGYADPPEHTRLRRTVAKAFTSRRMDSLRLRARRIADELADTMADHGPPLDLVAHLHMHKPLLPVVW
;
A
#
# COMPACT_ATOMS: atom_id res chain seq x y z
N MET A 1 18.52 -24.43 45.18
CA MET A 1 17.06 -24.58 45.08
C MET A 1 16.65 -23.94 43.77
N THR A 2 16.71 -24.74 42.71
CA THR A 2 16.61 -24.30 41.30
C THR A 2 15.14 -24.32 40.91
N GLU A 3 14.52 -23.15 40.80
CA GLU A 3 13.17 -23.02 40.28
C GLU A 3 13.26 -22.98 38.75
N LEU A 4 13.01 -24.13 38.12
CA LEU A 4 12.92 -24.26 36.68
C LEU A 4 11.61 -23.61 36.23
N LEU A 5 11.69 -22.34 35.80
CA LEU A 5 10.62 -21.70 35.03
C LEU A 5 10.35 -22.54 33.79
N SER A 6 9.24 -23.27 33.79
CA SER A 6 8.77 -23.99 32.62
C SER A 6 8.44 -22.97 31.53
N PRO A 7 8.89 -23.15 30.28
CA PRO A 7 8.56 -22.21 29.21
C PRO A 7 7.05 -22.22 29.03
N THR A 8 6.40 -21.07 29.28
CA THR A 8 4.99 -20.88 28.95
C THR A 8 4.85 -21.06 27.44
N VAL A 9 4.33 -22.22 27.03
CA VAL A 9 3.96 -22.46 25.63
C VAL A 9 2.76 -21.55 25.36
N THR A 10 3.06 -20.35 24.85
CA THR A 10 2.03 -19.42 24.40
C THR A 10 1.53 -19.96 23.07
N THR A 11 0.33 -20.54 23.07
CA THR A 11 -0.36 -20.92 21.85
C THR A 11 -0.48 -19.69 20.96
N PRO A 12 -0.03 -19.74 19.70
CA PRO A 12 -0.10 -18.56 18.84
C PRO A 12 -1.56 -18.21 18.55
N PRO A 13 -1.91 -16.91 18.47
CA PRO A 13 -3.30 -16.43 18.30
C PRO A 13 -3.93 -17.02 17.04
N PRO A 14 -5.24 -17.28 16.94
CA PRO A 14 -5.83 -17.89 15.75
C PRO A 14 -5.53 -17.12 14.45
N VAL A 15 -5.59 -17.81 13.31
CA VAL A 15 -5.49 -17.18 11.98
C VAL A 15 -6.89 -16.93 11.46
N HIS A 16 -7.20 -15.68 11.15
CA HIS A 16 -8.51 -15.26 10.65
C HIS A 16 -8.50 -15.24 9.11
N PRO A 17 -9.45 -15.91 8.45
CA PRO A 17 -9.66 -15.68 7.02
C PRO A 17 -10.13 -14.24 6.81
N TRP A 18 -9.54 -13.58 5.82
CA TRP A 18 -9.97 -12.28 5.31
C TRP A 18 -10.25 -12.46 3.83
N ASP A 19 -11.47 -12.91 3.57
CA ASP A 19 -12.03 -12.99 2.24
C ASP A 19 -12.32 -11.54 1.84
N LEU A 20 -11.54 -11.00 0.89
CA LEU A 20 -11.67 -9.63 0.39
C LEU A 20 -12.96 -9.55 -0.43
N ASP A 21 -14.10 -9.56 0.27
CA ASP A 21 -15.42 -9.45 -0.34
C ASP A 21 -15.47 -8.18 -1.21
N ASP A 22 -16.33 -8.19 -2.23
CA ASP A 22 -16.70 -6.96 -2.94
C ASP A 22 -17.47 -6.06 -1.96
N VAL A 23 -16.72 -5.34 -1.13
CA VAL A 23 -17.25 -4.31 -0.24
C VAL A 23 -17.94 -3.28 -1.15
N PRO A 24 -19.22 -2.92 -0.88
CA PRO A 24 -19.88 -1.87 -1.65
C PRO A 24 -18.99 -0.63 -1.74
N GLU A 25 -18.90 0.00 -2.91
CA GLU A 25 -17.76 0.87 -3.31
C GLU A 25 -17.26 1.89 -2.28
N LEU A 26 -18.15 2.45 -1.46
CA LEU A 26 -17.83 3.49 -0.47
C LEU A 26 -17.93 3.01 0.98
N GLU A 27 -18.24 1.74 1.20
CA GLU A 27 -18.32 1.15 2.53
C GLU A 27 -16.93 0.74 3.03
N PHE A 28 -16.76 0.82 4.35
CA PHE A 28 -15.53 0.36 4.97
C PHE A 28 -15.58 -1.15 5.19
N ASP A 29 -14.46 -1.83 4.95
CA ASP A 29 -14.34 -3.28 5.11
C ASP A 29 -14.78 -3.73 6.53
N PRO A 30 -15.85 -4.56 6.66
CA PRO A 30 -16.36 -4.99 7.96
C PRO A 30 -15.38 -5.84 8.77
N PHE A 31 -14.52 -6.62 8.10
CA PHE A 31 -13.49 -7.40 8.76
C PHE A 31 -12.46 -6.47 9.41
N LEU A 32 -11.96 -5.48 8.66
CA LEU A 32 -11.01 -4.49 9.16
C LEU A 32 -11.63 -3.64 10.28
N ALA A 33 -12.90 -3.26 10.16
CA ALA A 33 -13.62 -2.53 11.21
C ALA A 33 -13.65 -3.30 12.55
N ARG A 34 -13.87 -4.62 12.48
CA ARG A 34 -13.84 -5.49 13.65
C ARG A 34 -12.43 -5.61 14.23
N GLN A 35 -11.41 -5.85 13.40
CA GLN A 35 -10.02 -5.97 13.83
C GLN A 35 -9.51 -4.68 14.52
N LEU A 36 -9.90 -3.51 13.99
CA LEU A 36 -9.61 -2.21 14.61
C LEU A 36 -10.15 -2.09 16.05
N ARG A 37 -11.31 -2.69 16.34
CA ARG A 37 -11.97 -2.59 17.66
C ARG A 37 -11.54 -3.69 18.63
N GLU A 38 -11.41 -4.92 18.13
CA GLU A 38 -11.37 -6.12 18.97
C GLU A 38 -9.96 -6.72 19.05
N GLU A 39 -9.22 -6.75 17.94
CA GLU A 39 -7.95 -7.46 17.86
C GLU A 39 -6.94 -6.69 16.98
N PRO A 40 -6.30 -5.65 17.54
CA PRO A 40 -5.49 -4.70 16.77
C PRO A 40 -4.19 -5.29 16.21
N VAL A 41 -3.80 -6.47 16.71
CA VAL A 41 -2.68 -7.27 16.21
C VAL A 41 -3.18 -8.70 16.06
N SER A 42 -3.50 -9.13 14.84
CA SER A 42 -4.09 -10.43 14.55
C SER A 42 -3.34 -11.16 13.45
N ARG A 43 -3.50 -12.49 13.35
CA ARG A 43 -2.98 -13.26 12.21
C ARG A 43 -4.07 -13.40 11.17
N ILE A 44 -3.76 -13.10 9.91
CA ILE A 44 -4.73 -13.14 8.81
C ILE A 44 -4.29 -14.08 7.68
N ARG A 45 -5.26 -14.54 6.90
CA ARG A 45 -5.07 -15.22 5.62
C ARG A 45 -6.01 -14.61 4.58
N LEU A 46 -5.42 -13.99 3.58
CA LEU A 46 -6.03 -13.47 2.35
C LEU A 46 -6.30 -14.60 1.33
N PRO A 47 -7.06 -14.32 0.24
CA PRO A 47 -7.58 -15.36 -0.66
C PRO A 47 -6.52 -16.17 -1.41
N TYR A 48 -5.32 -15.63 -1.59
CA TYR A 48 -4.25 -16.29 -2.33
C TYR A 48 -3.07 -16.58 -1.39
N SER A 49 -2.41 -17.74 -1.59
CA SER A 49 -1.37 -18.36 -0.73
C SER A 49 -1.91 -19.20 0.45
N THR A 50 -1.11 -20.21 0.86
CA THR A 50 -1.42 -21.06 2.02
C THR A 50 -0.87 -20.52 3.34
N GLY A 51 -0.03 -19.49 3.28
CA GLY A 51 0.57 -18.83 4.43
C GLY A 51 -0.38 -17.90 5.18
N HIS A 52 0.19 -17.19 6.16
CA HIS A 52 -0.51 -16.16 6.93
C HIS A 52 0.40 -14.95 7.10
N ALA A 53 -0.18 -13.82 7.50
CA ALA A 53 0.55 -12.60 7.86
C ALA A 53 0.03 -12.03 9.19
N TRP A 54 0.84 -11.21 9.83
CA TRP A 54 0.37 -10.36 10.91
C TRP A 54 -0.29 -9.11 10.32
N LEU A 55 -1.49 -8.78 10.82
CA LEU A 55 -2.18 -7.52 10.58
C LEU A 55 -2.05 -6.65 11.82
N VAL A 56 -1.55 -5.43 11.62
CA VAL A 56 -1.50 -4.39 12.66
C VAL A 56 -2.40 -3.24 12.24
N THR A 57 -3.32 -2.82 13.12
CA THR A 57 -4.36 -1.83 12.77
C THR A 57 -4.28 -0.54 13.58
N ARG A 58 -3.56 -0.53 14.71
CA ARG A 58 -3.30 0.69 15.49
C ARG A 58 -2.23 1.55 14.84
N TYR A 59 -2.45 2.86 14.84
CA TYR A 59 -1.54 3.83 14.23
C TYR A 59 -0.10 3.69 14.73
N GLU A 60 0.11 3.59 16.05
CA GLU A 60 1.47 3.49 16.62
C GLU A 60 2.17 2.19 16.23
N ASP A 61 1.43 1.09 16.15
CA ASP A 61 1.97 -0.22 15.76
C ASP A 61 2.30 -0.24 14.25
N VAL A 62 1.44 0.35 13.41
CA VAL A 62 1.71 0.54 11.98
C VAL A 62 2.96 1.40 11.79
N ARG A 63 3.06 2.52 12.50
CA ARG A 63 4.23 3.40 12.45
C ARG A 63 5.50 2.66 12.89
N LEU A 64 5.44 1.88 13.97
CA LEU A 64 6.55 1.07 14.43
C LEU A 64 6.99 0.07 13.36
N VAL A 65 6.08 -0.78 12.86
CA VAL A 65 6.38 -1.82 11.87
C VAL A 65 6.91 -1.24 10.56
N THR A 66 6.42 -0.08 10.13
CA THR A 66 6.82 0.55 8.87
C THR A 66 8.12 1.36 8.94
N SER A 67 8.65 1.63 10.15
CA SER A 67 9.87 2.44 10.34
C SER A 67 11.01 1.72 11.05
N ASP A 68 10.72 0.63 11.76
CA ASP A 68 11.72 -0.11 12.53
C ASP A 68 12.55 -1.06 11.63
N PRO A 69 13.89 -0.97 11.66
CA PRO A 69 14.77 -1.73 10.77
C PRO A 69 14.77 -3.25 11.03
N ARG A 70 14.13 -3.72 12.11
CA ARG A 70 13.93 -5.16 12.38
C ARG A 70 12.92 -5.79 11.41
N PHE A 71 12.07 -4.99 10.77
CA PHE A 71 11.11 -5.45 9.76
C PHE A 71 11.70 -5.25 8.37
N SER A 72 11.89 -6.35 7.65
CA SER A 72 12.57 -6.40 6.36
C SER A 72 11.61 -6.77 5.24
N ARG A 73 11.68 -6.04 4.13
CA ARG A 73 10.93 -6.36 2.90
C ARG A 73 11.60 -7.44 2.07
N THR A 74 12.93 -7.48 2.06
CA THR A 74 13.68 -8.52 1.33
C THR A 74 13.53 -9.89 2.00
N ALA A 75 13.37 -9.94 3.32
CA ALA A 75 13.15 -11.18 4.06
C ALA A 75 11.81 -11.88 3.76
N VAL A 76 10.89 -11.21 3.06
CA VAL A 76 9.61 -11.80 2.59
C VAL A 76 9.80 -12.49 1.23
N ALA A 77 10.84 -12.16 0.48
CA ALA A 77 11.09 -12.77 -0.83
C ALA A 77 11.26 -14.29 -0.72
N GLY A 78 10.54 -15.03 -1.58
CA GLY A 78 10.56 -16.49 -1.59
C GLY A 78 9.79 -17.16 -0.45
N LYS A 79 9.14 -16.39 0.44
CA LYS A 79 8.25 -16.94 1.47
C LYS A 79 6.81 -16.99 0.99
N ASP A 80 6.10 -18.02 1.43
CA ASP A 80 4.66 -18.13 1.22
C ASP A 80 3.93 -17.23 2.21
N VAL A 81 3.85 -15.93 1.89
CA VAL A 81 3.05 -14.96 2.65
C VAL A 81 1.73 -14.76 1.92
N THR A 82 0.66 -14.71 2.72
CA THR A 82 -0.70 -14.51 2.22
C THR A 82 -0.83 -13.20 1.42
N ARG A 83 -1.64 -13.20 0.36
CA ARG A 83 -1.68 -12.10 -0.62
C ARG A 83 -3.07 -11.86 -1.20
N MET A 84 -3.29 -10.63 -1.66
CA MET A 84 -4.57 -10.17 -2.23
C MET A 84 -4.76 -10.57 -3.70
N THR A 85 -3.68 -10.87 -4.43
CA THR A 85 -3.72 -11.17 -5.87
C THR A 85 -3.08 -12.53 -6.19
N PRO A 86 -3.53 -13.24 -7.23
CA PRO A 86 -3.00 -14.57 -7.57
C PRO A 86 -1.54 -14.53 -7.98
N HIS A 87 -1.13 -13.46 -8.68
CA HIS A 87 0.22 -13.25 -9.14
C HIS A 87 1.02 -12.41 -8.15
N GLN A 88 2.25 -12.85 -7.87
CA GLN A 88 3.25 -12.01 -7.23
C GLN A 88 3.74 -11.02 -8.29
N ILE A 89 3.54 -9.72 -8.08
CA ILE A 89 4.18 -8.68 -8.89
C ILE A 89 5.66 -8.72 -8.53
N ALA A 90 6.40 -9.62 -9.18
CA ALA A 90 7.81 -9.83 -8.95
C ALA A 90 8.58 -8.67 -9.60
N ALA A 91 8.74 -7.60 -8.83
CA ALA A 91 9.84 -6.68 -9.03
C ALA A 91 10.70 -6.73 -7.77
N ASN A 92 11.44 -7.84 -7.59
CA ASN A 92 12.41 -7.98 -6.51
C ASN A 92 13.44 -6.82 -6.50
N GLU A 93 13.58 -6.11 -7.63
CA GLU A 93 14.43 -4.94 -7.82
C GLU A 93 13.68 -3.60 -7.71
N ALA A 94 12.36 -3.59 -7.56
CA ALA A 94 11.64 -2.34 -7.36
C ALA A 94 12.00 -1.72 -6.00
N VAL A 95 12.04 -0.39 -5.96
CA VAL A 95 12.30 0.40 -4.74
C VAL A 95 11.44 -0.07 -3.57
N GLY A 96 10.19 -0.44 -3.86
CA GLY A 96 9.25 -0.92 -2.86
C GLY A 96 9.61 -2.25 -2.21
N TYR A 97 10.52 -3.07 -2.73
CA TYR A 97 10.86 -4.40 -2.18
C TYR A 97 12.29 -4.51 -1.65
N ALA A 98 13.08 -3.43 -1.73
CA ALA A 98 14.45 -3.39 -1.22
C ALA A 98 14.50 -2.91 0.23
N ASP A 99 15.51 -3.38 0.96
CA ASP A 99 15.91 -2.83 2.26
C ASP A 99 17.17 -1.97 2.11
N PRO A 100 17.50 -1.09 3.08
CA PRO A 100 18.82 -0.45 3.12
C PRO A 100 19.96 -1.49 3.12
N PRO A 101 21.10 -1.21 2.45
CA PRO A 101 21.45 0.04 1.78
C PRO A 101 20.90 0.17 0.35
N GLU A 102 20.38 -0.91 -0.24
CA GLU A 102 19.95 -0.94 -1.64
C GLU A 102 18.78 0.00 -1.90
N HIS A 103 17.78 0.00 -1.02
CA HIS A 103 16.67 0.95 -1.07
C HIS A 103 17.14 2.41 -1.10
N THR A 104 18.13 2.75 -0.27
CA THR A 104 18.69 4.11 -0.21
C THR A 104 19.42 4.46 -1.50
N ARG A 105 20.12 3.51 -2.13
CA ARG A 105 20.78 3.69 -3.42
C ARG A 105 19.76 3.97 -4.53
N LEU A 106 18.74 3.12 -4.67
CA LEU A 106 17.70 3.26 -5.69
C LEU A 106 16.90 4.56 -5.51
N ARG A 107 16.48 4.86 -4.27
CA ARG A 107 15.73 6.08 -3.94
C ARG A 107 16.52 7.34 -4.26
N ARG A 108 17.84 7.37 -4.06
CA ARG A 108 18.68 8.55 -4.35
C ARG A 108 18.66 8.93 -5.83
N THR A 109 18.54 7.96 -6.72
CA THR A 109 18.48 8.21 -8.18
C THR A 109 17.16 8.88 -8.56
N VAL A 110 16.03 8.34 -8.08
CA VAL A 110 14.69 8.84 -8.46
C VAL A 110 14.26 10.09 -7.67
N ALA A 111 14.67 10.23 -6.41
CA ALA A 111 14.22 11.32 -5.53
C ALA A 111 14.55 12.72 -6.07
N LYS A 112 15.58 12.86 -6.91
CA LYS A 112 15.93 14.13 -7.56
C LYS A 112 14.81 14.70 -8.44
N ALA A 113 13.98 13.83 -9.02
CA ALA A 113 12.82 14.24 -9.81
C ALA A 113 11.63 14.70 -8.94
N PHE A 114 11.56 14.25 -7.68
CA PHE A 114 10.46 14.50 -6.75
C PHE A 114 10.78 15.56 -5.69
N THR A 115 11.70 16.47 -5.98
CA THR A 115 12.02 17.58 -5.07
C THR A 115 10.92 18.65 -5.08
N SER A 116 10.77 19.40 -3.98
CA SER A 116 9.75 20.47 -3.88
C SER A 116 9.80 21.43 -5.06
N ARG A 117 11.00 21.87 -5.45
CA ARG A 117 11.20 22.74 -6.63
C ARG A 117 10.69 22.12 -7.94
N ARG A 118 10.90 20.82 -8.15
CA ARG A 118 10.39 20.12 -9.34
C ARG A 118 8.86 19.95 -9.28
N MET A 119 8.32 19.68 -8.08
CA MET A 119 6.87 19.61 -7.86
C MET A 119 6.21 20.98 -8.06
N ASP A 120 6.87 22.09 -7.73
CA ASP A 120 6.34 23.44 -7.99
C ASP A 120 6.21 23.73 -9.48
N SER A 121 7.22 23.33 -10.27
CA SER A 121 7.14 23.42 -11.73
C SER A 121 6.04 22.50 -12.29
N LEU A 122 5.88 21.30 -11.74
CA LEU A 122 4.83 20.37 -12.15
C LEU A 122 3.44 20.91 -11.81
N ARG A 123 3.28 21.60 -10.68
CA ARG A 123 2.01 22.20 -10.24
C ARG A 123 1.45 23.18 -11.27
N LEU A 124 2.29 24.02 -11.85
CA LEU A 124 1.86 24.96 -12.90
C LEU A 124 1.31 24.22 -14.12
N ARG A 125 1.98 23.15 -14.55
CA ARG A 125 1.54 22.33 -15.67
C ARG A 125 0.26 21.54 -15.35
N ALA A 126 0.19 20.94 -14.17
CA ALA A 126 -0.98 20.21 -13.71
C ALA A 126 -2.21 21.11 -13.60
N ARG A 127 -2.02 22.35 -13.10
CA ARG A 127 -3.09 23.35 -13.04
C ARG A 127 -3.62 23.68 -14.43
N ARG A 128 -2.74 23.97 -15.40
CA ARG A 128 -3.16 24.23 -16.77
C ARG A 128 -3.98 23.07 -17.36
N ILE A 129 -3.53 21.83 -17.16
CA ILE A 129 -4.27 20.64 -17.64
C ILE A 129 -5.63 20.53 -16.95
N ALA A 130 -5.68 20.78 -15.64
CA ALA A 130 -6.93 20.75 -14.88
C ALA A 130 -7.90 21.84 -15.34
N ASP A 131 -7.41 23.06 -15.61
CA ASP A 131 -8.21 24.17 -16.13
C ASP A 131 -8.77 23.82 -17.53
N GLU A 132 -7.94 23.26 -18.43
CA GLU A 132 -8.39 22.80 -19.76
C GLU A 132 -9.47 21.70 -19.69
N LEU A 133 -9.31 20.73 -18.78
CA LEU A 133 -10.32 19.70 -18.53
C LEU A 133 -11.61 20.33 -17.97
N ALA A 134 -11.50 21.28 -17.05
CA ALA A 134 -12.64 21.97 -16.46
C ALA A 134 -13.42 22.77 -17.50
N ASP A 135 -12.74 23.52 -18.36
CA ASP A 135 -13.37 24.25 -19.46
C ASP A 135 -14.10 23.30 -20.43
N THR A 136 -13.46 22.18 -20.79
CA THR A 136 -14.07 21.15 -21.65
C THR A 136 -15.35 20.56 -21.03
N MET A 137 -15.33 20.31 -19.72
CA MET A 137 -16.49 19.81 -18.99
C MET A 137 -17.60 20.86 -18.88
N ALA A 138 -17.24 22.14 -18.71
CA ALA A 138 -18.20 23.25 -18.68
C ALA A 138 -18.90 23.42 -20.03
N ASP A 139 -18.17 23.30 -21.14
CA ASP A 139 -18.71 23.36 -22.50
C ASP A 139 -19.65 22.18 -22.81
N HIS A 140 -19.40 21.00 -22.24
CA HIS A 140 -20.26 19.83 -22.42
C HIS A 140 -21.64 20.00 -21.75
N GLY A 141 -21.67 20.64 -20.58
CA GLY A 141 -22.89 20.80 -19.77
C GLY A 141 -23.39 19.48 -19.12
N PRO A 142 -24.43 19.55 -18.27
CA PRO A 142 -24.99 18.38 -17.61
C PRO A 142 -25.96 17.58 -18.52
N PRO A 143 -26.09 16.24 -18.34
CA PRO A 143 -25.39 15.40 -17.38
C PRO A 143 -23.98 15.01 -17.85
N LEU A 144 -23.03 14.92 -16.90
CA LEU A 144 -21.62 14.65 -17.16
C LEU A 144 -21.08 13.56 -16.21
N ASP A 145 -20.34 12.59 -16.74
CA ASP A 145 -19.57 11.63 -15.95
C ASP A 145 -18.16 12.20 -15.66
N LEU A 146 -17.92 12.59 -14.40
CA LEU A 146 -16.62 13.12 -13.97
C LEU A 146 -15.48 12.10 -14.11
N VAL A 147 -15.74 10.81 -13.92
CA VAL A 147 -14.71 9.78 -14.04
C VAL A 147 -14.24 9.73 -15.49
N ALA A 148 -15.18 9.65 -16.45
CA ALA A 148 -14.86 9.62 -17.86
C ALA A 148 -14.15 10.89 -18.38
N HIS A 149 -14.49 12.07 -17.83
CA HIS A 149 -13.98 13.35 -18.30
C HIS A 149 -12.73 13.85 -17.56
N LEU A 150 -12.51 13.42 -16.32
CA LEU A 150 -11.31 13.74 -15.53
C LEU A 150 -10.20 12.70 -15.74
N HIS A 151 -10.54 11.42 -15.98
CA HIS A 151 -9.52 10.42 -16.29
C HIS A 151 -8.92 10.72 -17.65
N MET A 152 -7.63 11.06 -17.64
CA MET A 152 -6.85 11.28 -18.85
C MET A 152 -6.84 10.01 -19.71
N HIS A 153 -7.67 9.96 -20.75
CA HIS A 153 -7.61 8.95 -21.81
C HIS A 153 -6.38 9.14 -22.73
N LYS A 154 -5.57 10.16 -22.49
CA LYS A 154 -4.31 10.39 -23.20
C LYS A 154 -3.16 9.80 -22.37
N PRO A 155 -2.45 8.76 -22.86
CA PRO A 155 -1.23 8.32 -22.19
C PRO A 155 -0.30 9.53 -22.10
N LEU A 156 0.35 9.70 -20.95
CA LEU A 156 1.36 10.71 -20.68
C LEU A 156 2.17 11.00 -21.97
N LEU A 157 1.86 12.11 -22.64
CA LEU A 157 2.66 12.57 -23.78
C LEU A 157 4.12 12.57 -23.31
N PRO A 158 5.05 12.00 -24.08
CA PRO A 158 6.43 11.86 -23.66
C PRO A 158 6.93 13.24 -23.23
N VAL A 159 7.21 13.37 -21.94
CA VAL A 159 7.86 14.54 -21.40
C VAL A 159 9.28 14.48 -21.94
N VAL A 160 9.51 15.17 -23.05
CA VAL A 160 10.85 15.45 -23.56
C VAL A 160 11.54 16.26 -22.46
N TRP A 161 12.58 15.68 -21.86
CA TRP A 161 13.47 16.35 -20.93
C TRP A 161 14.43 17.27 -21.68
#